data_AF-A0A382V7L1-F1
#
_entry.id   AF-A0A382V7L1-F1
#
_cell.length_a   1.000
_cell.length_b   1.000
_cell.length_c   1.000
_cell.angle_alpha   90.00
_cell.angle_beta   90.00
_cell.angle_gamma   90.00
#
_symmetry.space_group_name_H-M   'P 1'
#
loop_
_entity.id
_entity.type
_entity.pdbx_description
1 polymer ?
#
loop_
_entity_poly.entity_id
_entity_poly.type
_entity_poly.pdbx_seq_one_letter_code
_entity_poly.pdbx_strand_id
1 'polypeptide(L)'
;MESITVLFDDPIFLEQFTKTLLIIFVVCFVTTLIAGMTNKVVIYFNFKDLFISFMVTGIWFVAAFLVVIYSTEGQGENLNTMQTNILYITAGISILCAIFTIKQSAQHNRNISLGLLIGVFKIITGLLFILIALGYLFGKSSSESENSSG
;
A
#
# COMPACT_ATOMS: atom_id res chain seq x y z
N MET A 1 24.82 12.75 -8.26
CA MET A 1 23.47 12.16 -8.01
C MET A 1 22.80 11.69 -9.30
N GLU A 2 23.47 11.76 -10.47
CA GLU A 2 22.98 11.23 -11.76
C GLU A 2 23.15 9.71 -11.95
N SER A 3 24.05 9.04 -11.22
CA SER A 3 24.32 7.62 -11.49
C SER A 3 23.26 6.65 -10.97
N ILE A 4 22.41 7.08 -10.02
CA ILE A 4 21.35 6.23 -9.46
C ILE A 4 20.12 6.25 -10.37
N THR A 5 19.78 7.41 -10.94
CA THR A 5 18.65 7.54 -11.88
C THR A 5 18.90 6.72 -13.15
N VAL A 6 20.12 6.77 -13.69
CA VAL A 6 20.52 5.95 -14.87
C VAL A 6 20.38 4.44 -14.61
N LEU A 7 20.57 3.99 -13.37
CA LEU A 7 20.42 2.58 -13.00
C LEU A 7 18.94 2.14 -12.95
N PHE A 8 18.05 3.01 -12.48
CA PHE A 8 16.60 2.73 -12.44
C PHE A 8 15.90 2.97 -13.78
N ASP A 9 16.53 3.69 -14.71
CA ASP A 9 16.07 3.85 -16.09
C ASP A 9 16.41 2.63 -16.97
N ASP A 10 17.31 1.73 -16.53
CA ASP A 10 17.58 0.47 -17.21
C ASP A 10 16.43 -0.53 -16.98
N PRO A 11 15.67 -0.90 -18.02
CA PRO A 11 14.51 -1.78 -17.88
C PRO A 11 14.90 -3.18 -17.39
N ILE A 12 16.09 -3.67 -17.74
CA ILE A 12 16.57 -5.00 -17.34
C ILE A 12 16.88 -4.97 -15.84
N PHE A 13 17.55 -3.92 -15.36
CA PHE A 13 17.83 -3.76 -13.94
C PHE A 13 16.53 -3.64 -13.13
N LEU A 14 15.59 -2.81 -13.57
CA LEU A 14 14.31 -2.60 -12.88
C LEU A 14 13.49 -3.89 -12.79
N GLU A 15 13.45 -4.69 -13.85
CA GLU A 15 12.76 -5.98 -13.87
C GLU A 15 13.39 -6.95 -12.85
N GLN A 16 14.72 -7.10 -12.86
CA GLN A 16 15.44 -7.98 -11.93
C GLN A 16 15.30 -7.53 -10.48
N PHE A 17 15.39 -6.22 -10.24
CA PHE A 17 15.21 -5.62 -8.92
C PHE A 17 13.80 -5.89 -8.39
N THR A 18 12.78 -5.64 -9.21
CA THR A 18 11.37 -5.86 -8.84
C THR A 18 11.09 -7.34 -8.55
N LYS A 19 11.59 -8.25 -9.41
CA LYS A 19 11.49 -9.70 -9.19
C LYS A 19 12.14 -10.12 -7.88
N THR A 20 13.32 -9.61 -7.57
CA THR A 20 14.04 -9.93 -6.34
C THR A 20 13.26 -9.45 -5.11
N LEU A 21 12.75 -8.21 -5.12
CA LEU A 21 11.91 -7.69 -4.04
C LEU A 21 10.64 -8.51 -3.84
N LEU A 22 9.99 -8.94 -4.93
CA LEU A 22 8.79 -9.76 -4.87
C LEU A 22 9.08 -11.13 -4.23
N ILE A 23 10.17 -11.78 -4.60
CA ILE A 23 10.59 -13.06 -4.00
C ILE A 23 10.82 -12.89 -2.49
N ILE A 24 11.59 -11.86 -2.10
CA ILE A 24 11.84 -11.57 -0.67
C ILE A 24 10.51 -11.34 0.06
N PHE A 25 9.61 -10.57 -0.53
CA PHE A 25 8.29 -10.32 0.05
C PHE A 25 7.49 -11.62 0.23
N VAL A 26 7.43 -12.48 -0.77
CA VAL A 26 6.71 -13.77 -0.70
C VAL A 26 7.29 -14.66 0.41
N VAL A 27 8.62 -14.74 0.53
CA VAL A 27 9.27 -15.50 1.61
C VAL A 27 8.91 -14.91 2.97
N CYS A 28 8.98 -13.59 3.14
CA CYS A 28 8.58 -12.90 4.38
C CYS A 28 7.08 -13.12 4.69
N PHE A 29 6.23 -13.12 3.67
CA PHE A 29 4.80 -13.34 3.81
C PHE A 29 4.49 -14.76 4.29
N VAL A 30 5.04 -15.78 3.62
CA VAL A 30 4.84 -17.18 3.99
C VAL A 30 5.40 -17.47 5.39
N THR A 31 6.60 -16.99 5.70
CA THR A 31 7.21 -17.19 7.03
C THR A 31 6.40 -16.51 8.13
N THR A 32 5.89 -15.31 7.88
CA THR A 32 5.01 -14.59 8.84
C THR A 32 3.69 -15.32 9.03
N LEU A 33 3.07 -15.84 7.96
CA LEU A 33 1.86 -16.66 8.07
C LEU A 33 2.09 -17.92 8.90
N ILE A 34 3.16 -18.68 8.62
CA ILE A 34 3.52 -19.87 9.39
C ILE A 34 3.76 -19.51 10.87
N ALA A 35 4.46 -18.40 11.13
CA ALA A 35 4.69 -17.91 12.48
C ALA A 35 3.38 -17.52 13.19
N GLY A 36 2.42 -16.95 12.45
CA GLY A 36 1.09 -16.64 12.96
C GLY A 36 0.28 -17.89 13.29
N MET A 37 0.26 -18.87 12.37
CA MET A 37 -0.42 -20.15 12.57
C MET A 37 0.17 -20.97 13.72
N THR A 38 1.46 -20.83 13.98
CA THR A 38 2.16 -21.51 15.10
C THR A 38 2.10 -20.72 16.41
N ASN A 39 1.27 -19.67 16.50
CA ASN A 39 1.13 -18.78 17.66
C ASN A 39 2.47 -18.15 18.12
N LYS A 40 3.47 -18.06 17.24
CA LYS A 40 4.75 -17.41 17.54
C LYS A 40 4.66 -15.90 17.41
N VAL A 41 3.78 -15.40 16.55
CA VAL A 41 3.56 -13.97 16.32
C VAL A 41 2.06 -13.68 16.24
N VAL A 42 1.66 -12.50 16.70
CA VAL A 42 0.31 -11.99 16.50
C VAL A 42 0.37 -11.09 15.29
N ILE A 43 -0.20 -11.55 14.17
CA ILE A 43 -0.36 -10.73 12.97
C ILE A 43 -1.45 -9.71 13.28
N TYR A 44 -2.73 -10.05 13.20
CA TYR A 44 -3.82 -9.15 13.58
C TYR A 44 -4.40 -9.54 14.94
N PHE A 45 -4.45 -8.61 15.89
CA PHE A 45 -5.05 -8.87 17.20
C PHE A 45 -6.57 -8.95 17.14
N ASN A 46 -7.20 -8.11 16.32
CA ASN A 46 -8.65 -8.09 16.10
C ASN A 46 -9.00 -7.51 14.72
N PHE A 47 -10.30 -7.51 14.38
CA PHE A 47 -10.77 -6.95 13.11
C PHE A 47 -10.50 -5.44 12.96
N LYS A 48 -10.47 -4.70 14.07
CA LYS A 48 -10.16 -3.26 14.06
C LYS A 48 -8.69 -3.00 13.68
N ASP A 49 -7.76 -3.80 14.18
CA ASP A 49 -6.34 -3.79 13.81
C ASP A 49 -6.16 -4.04 12.31
N LEU A 50 -6.85 -5.06 11.79
CA LEU A 50 -6.91 -5.34 10.36
C LEU A 50 -7.39 -4.12 9.57
N PHE A 51 -8.55 -3.58 9.92
CA PHE A 51 -9.14 -2.44 9.21
C PHE A 51 -8.24 -1.19 9.24
N ILE A 52 -7.65 -0.85 10.39
CA ILE A 52 -6.74 0.30 10.52
C ILE A 52 -5.49 0.11 9.65
N SER A 53 -4.96 -1.11 9.60
CA SER A 53 -3.78 -1.44 8.77
C SER A 53 -4.07 -1.23 7.29
N PHE A 54 -5.26 -1.62 6.83
CA PHE A 54 -5.70 -1.38 5.45
C PHE A 54 -5.97 0.09 5.16
N MET A 55 -6.49 0.85 6.13
CA MET A 55 -6.79 2.27 5.97
C MET A 55 -5.55 3.14 5.77
N VAL A 56 -4.35 2.66 6.14
CA VAL A 56 -3.09 3.36 5.85
C VAL A 56 -2.99 3.70 4.36
N THR A 57 -3.33 2.76 3.49
CA THR A 57 -3.34 2.95 2.04
C THR A 57 -4.75 3.25 1.52
N GLY A 58 -5.78 2.64 2.10
CA GLY A 58 -7.17 2.79 1.65
C GLY A 58 -7.67 4.24 1.66
N ILE A 59 -7.21 5.07 2.62
CA ILE A 59 -7.60 6.47 2.69
C ILE A 59 -7.13 7.29 1.47
N TRP A 60 -6.00 6.91 0.85
CA TRP A 60 -5.48 7.56 -0.35
C TRP A 60 -6.40 7.37 -1.55
N PHE A 61 -7.12 6.25 -1.60
CA PHE A 61 -8.11 6.02 -2.64
C PHE A 61 -9.28 6.99 -2.50
N VAL A 62 -9.81 7.14 -1.29
CA VAL A 62 -10.87 8.13 -1.00
C VAL A 62 -10.41 9.54 -1.36
N ALA A 63 -9.16 9.88 -1.03
CA ALA A 63 -8.58 11.16 -1.40
C ALA A 63 -8.50 11.37 -2.91
N ALA A 64 -8.11 10.35 -3.67
CA ALA A 64 -8.05 10.41 -5.13
C ALA A 64 -9.43 10.74 -5.73
N PHE A 65 -10.51 10.08 -5.25
CA PHE A 65 -11.87 10.42 -5.69
C PHE A 65 -12.27 11.85 -5.36
N LEU A 66 -11.97 12.30 -4.13
CA LEU A 66 -12.28 13.67 -3.73
C LEU A 66 -11.52 14.69 -4.58
N VAL A 67 -10.23 14.45 -4.85
CA VAL A 67 -9.43 15.33 -5.71
C VAL A 67 -10.03 15.43 -7.10
N VAL A 68 -10.48 14.31 -7.69
CA VAL A 68 -11.15 14.28 -9.00
C VAL A 68 -12.46 15.07 -8.99
N ILE A 69 -13.29 14.93 -7.96
CA ILE A 69 -14.57 15.66 -7.84
C ILE A 69 -14.34 17.18 -7.77
N TYR A 70 -13.29 17.61 -7.07
CA TYR A 70 -12.94 19.02 -6.92
C TYR A 70 -12.03 19.56 -8.04
N SER A 71 -11.76 18.76 -9.07
CA SER A 71 -11.06 19.23 -10.27
C SER A 71 -11.97 20.15 -11.07
N THR A 72 -11.54 21.40 -11.27
CA THR A 72 -12.28 22.35 -12.10
C THR A 72 -11.84 22.19 -13.56
N GLU A 73 -12.80 22.11 -14.49
CA GLU A 73 -12.50 22.12 -15.93
C GLU A 73 -11.69 23.38 -16.29
N GLY A 74 -10.55 23.20 -16.95
CA GLY A 74 -9.65 24.30 -17.35
C GLY A 74 -8.59 24.70 -16.30
N GLN A 75 -8.56 24.08 -15.11
CA GLN A 75 -7.34 24.10 -14.30
C GLN A 75 -6.26 23.25 -14.98
N GLY A 76 -5.10 23.84 -15.27
CA GLY A 76 -3.91 23.09 -15.68
C GLY A 76 -3.41 22.14 -14.58
N GLU A 77 -2.16 21.67 -14.67
CA GLU A 77 -1.60 20.68 -13.73
C GLU A 77 -1.49 21.15 -12.26
N ASN A 78 -1.85 22.40 -11.96
CA ASN A 78 -1.76 22.95 -10.61
C ASN A 78 -3.00 22.60 -9.77
N LEU A 79 -2.74 21.92 -8.64
CA LEU A 79 -3.76 21.60 -7.66
C LEU A 79 -4.37 22.87 -7.05
N ASN A 80 -5.70 22.88 -6.91
CA ASN A 80 -6.39 23.93 -6.15
C ASN A 80 -6.05 23.82 -4.64
N THR A 81 -6.26 24.88 -3.88
CA THR A 81 -6.20 24.90 -2.42
C THR A 81 -7.03 23.79 -1.79
N MET A 82 -8.24 23.52 -2.31
CA MET A 82 -9.10 22.45 -1.80
C MET A 82 -8.48 21.05 -2.00
N GLN A 83 -7.96 20.76 -3.18
CA GLN A 83 -7.29 19.49 -3.50
C GLN A 83 -6.02 19.30 -2.66
N THR A 84 -5.24 20.38 -2.51
CA THR A 84 -4.04 20.41 -1.66
C THR A 84 -4.38 20.10 -0.20
N ASN A 85 -5.44 20.71 0.34
CA ASN A 85 -5.90 20.44 1.70
C ASN A 85 -6.35 18.99 1.88
N ILE A 86 -7.07 18.41 0.90
CA ILE A 86 -7.48 17.01 0.91
C ILE A 86 -6.25 16.10 1.01
N LEU A 87 -5.22 16.35 0.21
CA LEU A 87 -3.97 15.55 0.24
C LEU A 87 -3.27 15.65 1.59
N TYR A 88 -3.15 16.85 2.18
CA TYR A 88 -2.51 17.01 3.49
C TYR A 88 -3.29 16.34 4.62
N ILE A 89 -4.61 16.47 4.65
CA ILE A 89 -5.46 15.80 5.65
C ILE A 89 -5.34 14.29 5.51
N THR A 90 -5.39 13.79 4.28
CA THR A 90 -5.23 12.36 3.96
C THR A 90 -3.87 11.83 4.42
N ALA A 91 -2.79 12.55 4.13
CA ALA A 91 -1.45 12.20 4.59
C ALA A 91 -1.39 12.14 6.13
N GLY A 92 -1.99 13.12 6.82
CA GLY A 92 -2.07 13.11 8.29
C GLY A 92 -2.81 11.90 8.84
N ILE A 93 -3.97 11.57 8.27
CA ILE A 93 -4.76 10.38 8.67
C ILE A 93 -3.98 9.09 8.39
N SER A 94 -3.36 8.97 7.22
CA SER A 94 -2.55 7.81 6.82
C SER A 94 -1.38 7.58 7.79
N ILE A 95 -0.66 8.65 8.17
CA ILE A 95 0.42 8.60 9.16
C ILE A 95 -0.12 8.13 10.51
N LEU A 96 -1.25 8.66 10.98
CA LEU A 96 -1.87 8.23 12.24
C LEU A 96 -2.23 6.74 12.20
N CYS A 97 -2.86 6.27 11.11
CA CYS A 97 -3.18 4.86 10.91
C CYS A 97 -1.91 3.99 10.92
N ALA A 98 -0.83 4.45 10.29
CA ALA A 98 0.45 3.72 10.29
C ALA A 98 1.01 3.62 11.72
N ILE A 99 1.05 4.74 12.46
CA ILE A 99 1.50 4.75 13.86
C ILE A 99 0.66 3.78 14.71
N PHE A 100 -0.67 3.79 14.58
CA PHE A 100 -1.54 2.87 15.32
C PHE A 100 -1.29 1.40 14.94
N THR A 101 -1.09 1.11 13.65
CA THR A 101 -0.78 -0.23 13.15
C THR A 101 0.51 -0.76 13.75
N ILE A 102 1.57 0.07 13.71
CA ILE A 102 2.87 -0.27 14.29
C ILE A 102 2.76 -0.45 15.82
N LYS A 103 2.09 0.49 16.50
CA LYS A 103 1.92 0.46 17.96
C LYS A 103 1.17 -0.80 18.41
N GLN A 104 0.05 -1.14 17.76
CA GLN A 104 -0.70 -2.35 18.10
C GLN A 104 0.15 -3.60 17.87
N SER A 105 0.90 -3.65 16.77
CA SER A 105 1.79 -4.77 16.49
C SER A 105 2.91 -4.91 17.53
N ALA A 106 3.51 -3.79 17.98
CA ALA A 106 4.52 -3.78 19.03
C ALA A 106 3.98 -4.21 20.40
N GLN A 107 2.71 -3.91 20.71
CA GLN A 107 2.09 -4.24 22.00
C GLN A 107 1.67 -5.71 22.13
N HIS A 108 1.25 -6.33 21.03
CA HIS A 108 0.68 -7.69 21.06
C HIS A 108 1.68 -8.79 20.69
N ASN A 109 2.92 -8.43 20.35
CA ASN A 109 3.99 -9.38 20.07
C ASN A 109 5.00 -9.45 21.24
N ARG A 110 5.61 -10.62 21.40
CA ARG A 110 6.51 -10.93 22.54
C ARG A 110 7.67 -9.94 22.68
N ASN A 111 8.21 -9.45 21.56
CA ASN A 111 9.32 -8.51 21.52
C ASN A 111 8.96 -7.31 20.64
N ILE A 112 9.36 -6.12 21.05
CA ILE A 112 9.10 -4.86 20.32
C ILE A 112 9.67 -4.92 18.90
N SER A 113 10.90 -5.40 18.72
CA SER A 113 11.53 -5.49 17.40
C SER A 113 10.77 -6.38 16.43
N LEU A 114 10.22 -7.49 16.93
CA LEU A 114 9.40 -8.39 16.13
C LEU A 114 8.04 -7.74 15.83
N GLY A 115 7.43 -7.08 16.81
CA GLY A 115 6.20 -6.31 16.58
C GLY A 115 6.35 -5.17 15.58
N LEU A 116 7.49 -4.47 15.56
CA LEU A 116 7.81 -3.46 14.54
C LEU A 116 7.86 -4.08 13.13
N LEU A 117 8.56 -5.21 12.98
CA LEU A 117 8.66 -5.92 11.70
C LEU A 117 7.27 -6.37 11.21
N ILE A 118 6.47 -6.97 12.09
CA ILE A 118 5.10 -7.38 11.76
C ILE A 118 4.22 -6.17 11.41
N GLY A 119 4.42 -5.03 12.08
CA GLY A 119 3.69 -3.80 11.80
C GLY A 119 3.98 -3.27 10.38
N VAL A 120 5.25 -3.20 10.00
CA VAL A 120 5.66 -2.80 8.64
C VAL A 120 5.11 -3.80 7.61
N PHE A 121 5.19 -5.09 7.92
CA PHE A 121 4.66 -6.15 7.07
C PHE A 121 3.15 -5.99 6.81
N LYS A 122 2.34 -5.63 7.82
CA LYS A 122 0.91 -5.34 7.64
C LYS A 122 0.65 -4.20 6.66
N ILE A 123 1.42 -3.12 6.76
CA ILE A 123 1.28 -1.95 5.89
C ILE A 123 1.60 -2.33 4.44
N ILE A 124 2.72 -3.01 4.20
CA ILE A 124 3.11 -3.47 2.86
C ILE A 124 2.06 -4.45 2.30
N THR A 125 1.57 -5.37 3.12
CA THR A 125 0.53 -6.33 2.70
C THR A 125 -0.76 -5.61 2.33
N GLY A 126 -1.20 -4.61 3.11
CA GLY A 126 -2.37 -3.79 2.81
C GLY A 126 -2.23 -3.04 1.48
N LEU A 127 -1.05 -2.44 1.25
CA LEU A 127 -0.73 -1.77 -0.02
C LEU A 127 -0.83 -2.74 -1.20
N LEU A 128 -0.20 -3.90 -1.11
CA LEU A 128 -0.23 -4.91 -2.18
C LEU A 128 -1.65 -5.43 -2.44
N PHE A 129 -2.43 -5.66 -1.39
CA PHE A 129 -3.80 -6.14 -1.54
C PHE A 129 -4.68 -5.13 -2.29
N ILE A 130 -4.52 -3.84 -1.99
CA ILE A 130 -5.21 -2.77 -2.72
C ILE A 130 -4.75 -2.71 -4.17
N LEU A 131 -3.45 -2.77 -4.44
CA LEU A 131 -2.93 -2.77 -5.82
C LEU A 131 -3.46 -3.97 -6.64
N ILE A 132 -3.50 -5.16 -6.04
CA ILE A 132 -4.07 -6.35 -6.68
C ILE A 132 -5.57 -6.17 -6.93
N ALA A 133 -6.32 -5.66 -5.96
CA ALA A 133 -7.74 -5.40 -6.12
C ALA A 133 -8.02 -4.39 -7.24
N LEU A 134 -7.24 -3.31 -7.32
CA LEU A 134 -7.34 -2.32 -8.40
C LEU A 134 -6.96 -2.92 -9.75
N GLY A 135 -5.86 -3.68 -9.82
CA GLY A 135 -5.43 -4.36 -11.03
C GLY A 135 -6.49 -5.33 -11.55
N TYR A 136 -7.17 -6.05 -10.66
CA TYR A 136 -8.28 -6.93 -11.02
C TYR A 136 -9.50 -6.15 -11.53
N LEU A 137 -9.91 -5.09 -10.82
CA LEU A 137 -11.09 -4.29 -11.19
C LEU A 137 -10.89 -3.54 -12.51
N PHE A 138 -9.75 -2.90 -12.72
CA PHE A 138 -9.48 -2.11 -13.93
C PHE A 138 -8.94 -2.95 -15.08
N GLY A 139 -8.12 -3.98 -14.81
CA GLY A 139 -7.59 -4.87 -15.86
C GLY A 139 -8.67 -5.71 -16.56
N LYS A 140 -9.74 -6.06 -15.86
CA LYS A 140 -10.90 -6.71 -16.48
C LYS A 140 -11.62 -5.79 -17.46
N SER A 141 -11.70 -4.49 -17.17
CA SER A 141 -12.39 -3.53 -18.03
C SER A 141 -11.70 -3.34 -19.40
N SER A 142 -10.37 -3.37 -19.44
CA SER A 142 -9.60 -3.25 -20.69
C SER A 142 -9.70 -4.48 -21.60
N SER A 143 -9.80 -5.68 -21.02
CA SER A 143 -9.86 -6.93 -21.78
C SER A 143 -11.24 -7.22 -22.38
N GLU A 144 -12.32 -6.71 -21.76
CA GLU A 144 -13.67 -6.77 -22.34
C GLU A 144 -13.86 -5.74 -23.48
N SER A 145 -13.19 -4.59 -23.45
CA SER A 145 -13.30 -3.58 -24.53
C SER A 145 -12.64 -4.01 -25.85
N GLU A 146 -11.57 -4.81 -25.81
CA GLU A 146 -10.92 -5.33 -27.03
C GLU A 146 -11.71 -6.46 -27.70
N ASN A 147 -12.41 -7.31 -26.93
CA ASN A 147 -13.20 -8.41 -27.49
C ASN A 147 -14.58 -7.99 -28.03
N SER A 148 -15.05 -6.77 -27.75
CA SER A 148 -16.31 -6.23 -28.27
C SER A 148 -16.16 -5.45 -29.59
N SER A 149 -14.93 -5.25 -30.06
CA SER A 149 -14.61 -4.49 -31.28
C SER A 149 -13.97 -5.35 -32.39
N GLY A 150 -13.92 -6.67 -32.21
CA GLY A 150 -13.53 -7.67 -33.20
C GLY A 150 -14.70 -8.35 -33.89
#